data_AF-A0A1N6RTA0-F1
#
_entry.id   AF-A0A1N6RTA0-F1
#
_cell.length_a   1.000
_cell.length_b   1.000
_cell.length_c   1.000
_cell.angle_alpha   90.00
_cell.angle_beta   90.00
_cell.angle_gamma   90.00
#
_symmetry.space_group_name_H-M   'P 1'
#
loop_
_entity.id
_entity.type
_entity.pdbx_description
1 polymer ?
#
loop_
_entity_poly.entity_id
_entity_poly.type
_entity_poly.pdbx_seq_one_letter_code
_entity_poly.pdbx_strand_id
1 'polypeptide(L)'
;MKLFYKLSLLSVFAVIISCKETPKSINMATEDVVAETNVISYPDSWVNSRVEKAKERLHTSVAGKIIWKAMEAHGGLDTWFANGPITFRFNYQPLNGKTARDSYQTVDTWKNRSVHTSATDSTAKFGWTGEQAWMKAKDSTAFAYDTKFWALTPLWFVGHPFVLSGEGVNLELLKPTTFKEKEYAVVKVTFDAGTGDAPDDYYILYVNKETSKIAVMRYIVSYPEYFKDGGHAPEKFTEFIGEQVVDGITMPGGFKTYWTEKDNQPGEYITKIDFTNVSFNLELPKGFFNAPEGAQILN
;
A
#
# COMPACT_ATOMS: atom_id res chain seq x y z
N MET A 1 -47.00 -55.87 -43.92
CA MET A 1 -48.26 -56.45 -44.44
C MET A 1 -49.41 -55.92 -43.59
N LYS A 2 -50.37 -55.26 -44.26
CA LYS A 2 -51.71 -54.82 -43.80
C LYS A 2 -51.85 -53.71 -42.75
N LEU A 3 -52.20 -52.52 -43.28
CA LEU A 3 -53.13 -51.53 -42.73
C LEU A 3 -54.35 -52.18 -42.06
N PHE A 4 -54.92 -51.53 -41.03
CA PHE A 4 -56.36 -51.24 -40.97
C PHE A 4 -56.65 -50.02 -40.08
N TYR A 5 -57.27 -49.02 -40.69
CA TYR A 5 -57.99 -47.90 -40.07
C TYR A 5 -59.26 -48.41 -39.37
N LYS A 6 -59.64 -47.81 -38.22
CA LYS A 6 -61.04 -47.51 -37.93
C LYS A 6 -61.19 -46.17 -37.21
N LEU A 7 -61.96 -45.32 -37.87
CA LEU A 7 -62.52 -44.03 -37.50
C LEU A 7 -63.68 -44.25 -36.51
N SER A 8 -63.80 -43.43 -35.47
CA SER A 8 -65.12 -43.09 -34.92
C SER A 8 -65.09 -41.70 -34.29
N LEU A 9 -65.86 -40.80 -34.89
CA LEU A 9 -66.27 -39.50 -34.37
C LEU A 9 -67.10 -39.68 -33.08
N LEU A 10 -66.93 -38.79 -32.11
CA LEU A 10 -68.06 -38.20 -31.37
C LEU A 10 -67.63 -36.87 -30.74
N SER A 11 -68.49 -35.87 -30.87
CA SER A 11 -68.26 -34.45 -30.60
C SER A 11 -68.61 -34.03 -29.17
N VAL A 12 -68.25 -32.76 -28.89
CA VAL A 12 -68.79 -31.82 -27.88
C VAL A 12 -68.41 -32.10 -26.41
N PHE A 13 -68.05 -31.15 -25.53
CA PHE A 13 -68.34 -29.72 -25.42
C PHE A 13 -67.19 -29.03 -24.64
N ALA A 14 -66.75 -27.86 -25.10
CA ALA A 14 -65.82 -27.01 -24.36
C ALA A 14 -66.58 -26.09 -23.40
N VAL A 15 -66.23 -26.14 -22.11
CA VAL A 15 -66.53 -25.09 -21.13
C VAL A 15 -65.28 -24.94 -20.27
N ILE A 16 -64.49 -23.90 -20.56
CA ILE A 16 -63.32 -23.51 -19.77
C ILE A 16 -63.76 -22.33 -18.91
N ILE A 17 -63.95 -22.57 -17.61
CA ILE A 17 -64.22 -21.52 -16.63
C ILE A 17 -62.87 -21.00 -16.13
N SER A 18 -62.76 -19.68 -16.28
CA SER A 18 -61.67 -18.80 -15.87
C SER A 18 -61.43 -18.81 -14.37
N CYS A 19 -60.18 -19.02 -13.96
CA CYS A 19 -59.65 -18.53 -12.69
C CYS A 19 -58.56 -17.50 -12.99
N LYS A 20 -58.80 -16.26 -12.53
CA LYS A 20 -57.83 -15.16 -12.54
C LYS A 20 -56.74 -15.45 -11.52
N GLU A 21 -55.49 -15.60 -11.96
CA GLU A 21 -54.31 -15.44 -11.12
C GLU A 21 -53.72 -14.04 -11.36
N THR A 22 -53.52 -13.32 -10.25
CA THR A 22 -52.92 -11.99 -10.20
C THR A 22 -51.41 -12.10 -10.48
N PRO A 23 -50.80 -11.26 -11.35
CA PRO A 23 -49.38 -11.36 -11.64
C PRO A 23 -48.53 -10.91 -10.44
N LYS A 24 -47.61 -11.77 -10.03
CA LYS A 24 -46.55 -11.47 -9.06
C LYS A 24 -45.62 -10.42 -9.66
N SER A 25 -45.46 -9.27 -9.02
CA SER A 25 -44.50 -8.24 -9.44
C SER A 25 -43.08 -8.78 -9.33
N ILE A 26 -42.42 -8.93 -10.46
CA ILE A 26 -40.98 -9.16 -10.52
C ILE A 26 -40.32 -7.82 -10.16
N ASN A 27 -39.76 -7.73 -8.95
CA ASN A 27 -38.77 -6.70 -8.65
C ASN A 27 -37.55 -7.01 -9.53
N MET A 28 -37.48 -6.37 -10.69
CA MET A 28 -36.21 -6.21 -11.40
C MET A 28 -35.29 -5.46 -10.45
N ALA A 29 -34.31 -6.16 -9.89
CA ALA A 29 -33.14 -5.49 -9.36
C ALA A 29 -32.59 -4.63 -10.50
N THR A 30 -32.59 -3.32 -10.30
CA THR A 30 -31.83 -2.40 -11.12
C THR A 30 -30.38 -2.85 -11.07
N GLU A 31 -29.91 -3.47 -12.15
CA GLU A 31 -28.48 -3.52 -12.42
C GLU A 31 -28.00 -2.07 -12.50
N ASP A 32 -27.24 -1.65 -11.50
CA ASP A 32 -26.47 -0.42 -11.58
C ASP A 32 -25.51 -0.57 -12.76
N VAL A 33 -25.86 0.04 -13.89
CA VAL A 33 -24.95 0.24 -15.01
C VAL A 33 -23.91 1.26 -14.53
N VAL A 34 -22.87 0.76 -13.85
CA VAL A 34 -21.69 1.56 -13.51
C VAL A 34 -21.05 1.94 -14.84
N ALA A 35 -21.19 3.20 -15.23
CA ALA A 35 -20.48 3.75 -16.38
C ALA A 35 -19.00 3.37 -16.27
N GLU A 36 -18.41 2.78 -17.33
CA GLU A 36 -16.99 2.47 -17.34
C GLU A 36 -16.21 3.77 -17.13
N THR A 37 -15.68 3.96 -15.93
CA THR A 37 -14.87 5.12 -15.60
C THR A 37 -13.47 4.96 -16.22
N ASN A 38 -12.88 6.04 -16.71
CA ASN A 38 -11.50 6.03 -17.21
C ASN A 38 -10.46 6.15 -16.08
N VAL A 39 -10.91 6.36 -14.84
CA VAL A 39 -10.07 6.52 -13.65
C VAL A 39 -9.95 5.22 -12.86
N ILE A 40 -8.88 5.09 -12.09
CA ILE A 40 -8.68 4.00 -11.13
C ILE A 40 -9.60 4.26 -9.94
N SER A 41 -10.54 3.36 -9.70
CA SER A 41 -11.39 3.40 -8.50
C SER A 41 -11.66 1.99 -7.98
N TYR A 42 -11.93 1.90 -6.68
CA TYR A 42 -12.42 0.71 -6.01
C TYR A 42 -13.74 1.04 -5.32
N PRO A 43 -14.72 0.12 -5.31
CA PRO A 43 -15.99 0.37 -4.66
C PRO A 43 -15.82 0.43 -3.14
N ASP A 44 -16.65 1.24 -2.46
CA ASP A 44 -16.62 1.37 -1.00
C ASP A 44 -16.74 0.02 -0.28
N SER A 45 -17.50 -0.92 -0.84
CA SER A 45 -17.62 -2.29 -0.31
C SER A 45 -16.28 -3.04 -0.29
N TRP A 46 -15.41 -2.81 -1.27
CA TRP A 46 -14.06 -3.38 -1.31
C TRP A 46 -13.18 -2.74 -0.23
N VAL A 47 -13.23 -1.41 -0.09
CA VAL A 47 -12.49 -0.67 0.94
C VAL A 47 -12.91 -1.15 2.33
N ASN A 48 -14.22 -1.15 2.62
CA ASN A 48 -14.77 -1.59 3.91
C ASN A 48 -14.37 -3.02 4.24
N SER A 49 -14.48 -3.94 3.28
CA SER A 49 -14.06 -5.34 3.45
C SER A 49 -12.58 -5.45 3.82
N ARG A 50 -11.71 -4.66 3.16
CA ARG A 50 -10.28 -4.67 3.43
C ARG A 50 -9.93 -4.08 4.81
N VAL A 51 -10.60 -2.99 5.19
CA VAL A 51 -10.43 -2.36 6.51
C VAL A 51 -10.84 -3.33 7.61
N GLU A 52 -12.01 -3.96 7.50
CA GLU A 52 -12.49 -4.91 8.51
C GLU A 52 -11.58 -6.14 8.63
N LYS A 53 -11.12 -6.72 7.52
CA LYS A 53 -10.14 -7.82 7.56
C LYS A 53 -8.84 -7.43 8.26
N ALA A 54 -8.32 -6.23 7.96
CA ALA A 54 -7.11 -5.73 8.61
C ALA A 54 -7.34 -5.52 10.11
N LYS A 55 -8.50 -4.96 10.48
CA LYS A 55 -8.93 -4.76 11.87
C LYS A 55 -9.01 -6.07 12.63
N GLU A 56 -9.77 -7.04 12.13
CA GLU A 56 -9.91 -8.38 12.73
C GLU A 56 -8.54 -9.02 12.98
N ARG A 57 -7.68 -9.05 11.96
CA ARG A 57 -6.32 -9.60 12.06
C ARG A 57 -5.50 -8.88 13.13
N LEU A 58 -5.45 -7.54 13.11
CA LEU A 58 -4.65 -6.76 14.05
C LEU A 58 -5.19 -6.86 15.50
N HIS A 59 -6.49 -7.12 15.68
CA HIS A 59 -7.07 -7.27 17.02
C HIS A 59 -6.76 -8.62 17.69
N THR A 60 -6.13 -9.56 16.98
CA THR A 60 -5.76 -10.87 17.54
C THR A 60 -4.58 -10.83 18.53
N SER A 61 -3.75 -9.77 18.51
CA SER A 61 -2.58 -9.65 19.37
C SER A 61 -2.45 -8.27 20.02
N VAL A 62 -1.65 -8.17 21.09
CA VAL A 62 -1.37 -6.88 21.75
C VAL A 62 -0.61 -5.94 20.81
N ALA A 63 0.40 -6.47 20.09
CA ALA A 63 1.16 -5.71 19.11
C ALA A 63 0.26 -5.17 17.98
N GLY A 64 -0.63 -6.01 17.45
CA GLY A 64 -1.58 -5.59 16.42
C GLY A 64 -2.55 -4.52 16.89
N LYS A 65 -3.06 -4.60 18.13
CA LYS A 65 -3.90 -3.53 18.72
C LYS A 65 -3.15 -2.21 18.86
N ILE A 66 -1.85 -2.23 19.14
CA ILE A 66 -1.02 -1.03 19.18
C ILE A 66 -0.89 -0.41 17.79
N ILE A 67 -0.62 -1.23 16.76
CA ILE A 67 -0.55 -0.76 15.38
C ILE A 67 -1.91 -0.25 14.87
N TRP A 68 -3.01 -0.91 15.22
CA TRP A 68 -4.35 -0.41 14.88
C TRP A 68 -4.62 0.96 15.52
N LYS A 69 -4.33 1.13 16.81
CA LYS A 69 -4.41 2.45 17.47
C LYS A 69 -3.52 3.50 16.81
N ALA A 70 -2.35 3.09 16.32
CA ALA A 70 -1.51 3.97 15.54
C ALA A 70 -2.19 4.38 14.23
N MET A 71 -2.81 3.46 13.48
CA MET A 71 -3.56 3.80 12.26
C MET A 71 -4.67 4.82 12.55
N GLU A 72 -5.45 4.61 13.61
CA GLU A 72 -6.49 5.55 14.04
C GLU A 72 -5.90 6.94 14.37
N ALA A 73 -4.79 6.99 15.10
CA ALA A 73 -4.12 8.24 15.46
C ALA A 73 -3.51 8.99 14.27
N HIS A 74 -3.33 8.32 13.12
CA HIS A 74 -2.86 8.93 11.87
C HIS A 74 -3.99 9.23 10.87
N GLY A 75 -5.26 9.03 11.25
CA GLY A 75 -6.43 9.39 10.42
C GLY A 75 -7.28 8.20 9.94
N GLY A 76 -6.92 6.97 10.30
CA GLY A 76 -7.71 5.77 9.99
C GLY A 76 -7.36 5.14 8.64
N LEU A 77 -7.43 3.80 8.60
CA LEU A 77 -7.11 3.01 7.40
C LEU A 77 -8.19 3.16 6.31
N ASP A 78 -9.43 3.42 6.72
CA ASP A 78 -10.54 3.77 5.85
C ASP A 78 -10.27 5.07 5.09
N THR A 79 -9.89 6.15 5.79
CA THR A 79 -9.51 7.43 5.16
C THR A 79 -8.33 7.26 4.20
N TRP A 80 -7.32 6.47 4.61
CA TRP A 80 -6.15 6.19 3.76
C TRP A 80 -6.54 5.55 2.43
N PHE A 81 -7.44 4.57 2.44
CA PHE A 81 -7.93 3.95 1.21
C PHE A 81 -8.95 4.81 0.46
N ALA A 82 -9.79 5.58 1.15
CA ALA A 82 -10.77 6.47 0.52
C ALA A 82 -10.11 7.63 -0.24
N ASN A 83 -8.97 8.13 0.24
CA ASN A 83 -8.20 9.17 -0.45
C ASN A 83 -7.49 8.66 -1.71
N GLY A 84 -7.26 7.35 -1.81
CA GLY A 84 -6.65 6.72 -2.98
C GLY A 84 -5.14 7.00 -3.13
N PRO A 85 -4.61 7.09 -4.37
CA PRO A 85 -3.19 7.23 -4.62
C PRO A 85 -2.59 8.48 -3.99
N ILE A 86 -1.48 8.31 -3.27
CA ILE A 86 -0.72 9.40 -2.68
C ILE A 86 0.35 9.88 -3.65
N THR A 87 0.53 11.20 -3.74
CA THR A 87 1.60 11.84 -4.50
C THR A 87 2.45 12.71 -3.59
N PHE A 88 3.76 12.73 -3.81
CA PHE A 88 4.70 13.46 -2.97
C PHE A 88 6.07 13.61 -3.64
N ARG A 89 6.90 14.53 -3.14
CA ARG A 89 8.34 14.53 -3.38
C ARG A 89 9.04 13.86 -2.21
N PHE A 90 9.99 12.98 -2.53
CA PHE A 90 10.85 12.34 -1.53
C PHE A 90 12.31 12.57 -1.91
N ASN A 91 13.01 13.31 -1.06
CA ASN A 91 14.40 13.70 -1.30
C ASN A 91 15.32 13.08 -0.24
N TYR A 92 15.84 11.90 -0.56
CA TYR A 92 16.76 11.12 0.26
C TYR A 92 18.21 11.58 0.03
N GLN A 93 18.82 12.15 1.06
CA GLN A 93 20.12 12.85 0.99
C GLN A 93 21.12 12.20 1.97
N PRO A 94 21.92 11.22 1.51
CA PRO A 94 23.05 10.71 2.28
C PRO A 94 24.05 11.83 2.59
N LEU A 95 24.54 11.88 3.84
CA LEU A 95 25.47 12.94 4.27
C LEU A 95 26.94 12.62 3.97
N ASN A 96 27.23 11.38 3.58
CA ASN A 96 28.57 10.92 3.22
C ASN A 96 28.87 11.06 1.71
N GLY A 97 28.07 11.82 0.97
CA GLY A 97 28.26 12.03 -0.48
C GLY A 97 27.84 10.86 -1.37
N LYS A 98 27.26 9.79 -0.81
CA LYS A 98 26.62 8.73 -1.61
C LYS A 98 25.43 9.29 -2.41
N THR A 99 25.02 8.55 -3.44
CA THR A 99 23.96 8.96 -4.38
C THR A 99 22.67 9.40 -3.66
N ALA A 100 22.31 10.67 -3.86
CA ALA A 100 21.02 11.20 -3.48
C ALA A 100 19.91 10.63 -4.37
N ARG A 101 18.71 10.47 -3.81
CA ARG A 101 17.54 9.99 -4.54
C ARG A 101 16.42 11.00 -4.36
N ASP A 102 16.12 11.73 -5.41
CA ASP A 102 15.14 12.80 -5.39
C ASP A 102 14.16 12.63 -6.55
N SER A 103 12.90 12.37 -6.20
CA SER A 103 11.84 12.11 -7.18
C SER A 103 10.49 12.58 -6.67
N TYR A 104 9.66 13.01 -7.61
CA TYR A 104 8.22 13.07 -7.41
C TYR A 104 7.64 11.67 -7.63
N GLN A 105 6.76 11.26 -6.75
CA GLN A 105 6.24 9.91 -6.67
C GLN A 105 4.73 9.95 -6.67
N THR A 106 4.13 8.95 -7.27
CA THR A 106 2.73 8.63 -7.15
C THR A 106 2.65 7.15 -6.82
N VAL A 107 1.97 6.81 -5.72
CA VAL A 107 1.90 5.45 -5.20
C VAL A 107 0.44 5.05 -5.04
N ASP A 108 0.08 3.93 -5.65
CA ASP A 108 -1.21 3.28 -5.46
C ASP A 108 -1.28 2.66 -4.07
N THR A 109 -2.05 3.29 -3.18
CA THR A 109 -2.25 2.86 -1.80
C THR A 109 -3.06 1.56 -1.70
N TRP A 110 -3.76 1.15 -2.77
CA TRP A 110 -4.55 -0.06 -2.79
C TRP A 110 -3.73 -1.29 -3.16
N LYS A 111 -2.87 -1.18 -4.17
CA LYS A 111 -2.13 -2.34 -4.73
C LYS A 111 -0.60 -2.20 -4.71
N ASN A 112 -0.05 -1.20 -4.03
CA ASN A 112 1.39 -0.96 -3.95
C ASN A 112 2.06 -0.89 -5.32
N ARG A 113 1.50 -0.09 -6.23
CA ARG A 113 2.09 0.26 -7.53
C ARG A 113 2.71 1.65 -7.44
N SER A 114 3.73 1.94 -8.23
CA SER A 114 4.39 3.25 -8.14
C SER A 114 4.86 3.79 -9.49
N VAL A 115 4.91 5.12 -9.57
CA VAL A 115 5.56 5.87 -10.64
C VAL A 115 6.43 6.94 -9.99
N HIS A 116 7.69 6.99 -10.38
CA HIS A 116 8.66 8.00 -9.98
C HIS A 116 9.03 8.84 -11.21
N THR A 117 9.12 10.15 -11.01
CA THR A 117 9.68 11.10 -11.97
C THR A 117 10.85 11.81 -11.31
N SER A 118 12.01 11.85 -11.98
CA SER A 118 13.19 12.54 -11.45
C SER A 118 12.86 14.00 -11.14
N ALA A 119 13.37 14.51 -10.02
CA ALA A 119 13.21 15.91 -9.65
C ALA A 119 13.99 16.87 -10.57
N THR A 120 14.96 16.37 -11.33
CA THR A 120 15.84 17.17 -12.20
C THR A 120 15.66 16.88 -13.69
N ASP A 121 15.02 15.77 -14.06
CA ASP A 121 14.69 15.43 -15.45
C ASP A 121 13.28 14.81 -15.52
N SER A 122 12.30 15.60 -15.94
CA SER A 122 10.89 15.15 -16.03
C SER A 122 10.65 14.06 -17.07
N THR A 123 11.61 13.80 -17.96
CA THR A 123 11.55 12.72 -18.95
C THR A 123 12.08 11.39 -18.39
N ALA A 124 12.86 11.42 -17.32
CA ALA A 124 13.38 10.24 -16.63
C ALA A 124 12.38 9.74 -15.59
N LYS A 125 11.89 8.51 -15.80
CA LYS A 125 10.89 7.86 -14.95
C LYS A 125 11.22 6.40 -14.70
N PHE A 126 10.76 5.87 -13.57
CA PHE A 126 10.75 4.44 -13.28
C PHE A 126 9.55 4.12 -12.40
N GLY A 127 9.25 2.85 -12.19
CA GLY A 127 8.12 2.47 -11.35
C GLY A 127 7.95 0.97 -11.21
N TRP A 128 6.89 0.61 -10.51
CA TRP A 128 6.47 -0.76 -10.27
C TRP A 128 5.00 -0.92 -10.66
N THR A 129 4.71 -1.86 -11.56
CA THR A 129 3.34 -2.09 -12.08
C THR A 129 2.44 -2.83 -11.10
N GLY A 130 3.00 -3.38 -10.01
CA GLY A 130 2.36 -4.41 -9.18
C GLY A 130 3.00 -5.79 -9.40
N GLU A 131 3.67 -5.97 -10.55
CA GLU A 131 4.27 -7.25 -10.95
C GLU A 131 5.70 -7.10 -11.47
N GLN A 132 6.02 -5.96 -12.10
CA GLN A 132 7.28 -5.75 -12.79
C GLN A 132 7.81 -4.34 -12.56
N ALA A 133 9.13 -4.22 -12.38
CA ALA A 133 9.80 -2.93 -12.34
C ALA A 133 10.11 -2.46 -13.77
N TRP A 134 10.06 -1.15 -14.00
CA TRP A 134 10.34 -0.56 -15.30
C TRP A 134 11.09 0.76 -15.18
N MET A 135 11.83 1.13 -16.22
CA MET A 135 12.53 2.40 -16.32
C MET A 135 12.46 2.97 -17.74
N LYS A 136 12.25 4.28 -17.84
CA LYS A 136 12.34 5.04 -19.08
C LYS A 136 13.20 6.28 -18.82
N ALA A 137 14.42 6.25 -19.32
CA ALA A 137 15.38 7.34 -19.23
C ALA A 137 16.28 7.35 -20.46
N LYS A 138 17.02 8.45 -20.68
CA LYS A 138 17.96 8.57 -21.81
C LYS A 138 19.08 7.53 -21.74
N ASP A 139 19.57 7.28 -20.54
CA ASP A 139 20.57 6.25 -20.25
C ASP A 139 20.55 5.86 -18.77
N SER A 140 21.34 4.84 -18.41
CA SER A 140 21.44 4.29 -17.06
C SER A 140 21.96 5.25 -15.98
N THR A 141 22.56 6.39 -16.36
CA THR A 141 23.09 7.37 -15.39
C THR A 141 22.02 8.29 -14.84
N ALA A 142 20.83 8.36 -15.46
CA ALA A 142 19.71 9.15 -14.99
C ALA A 142 19.26 8.76 -13.56
N PHE A 143 19.43 7.48 -13.21
CA PHE A 143 19.21 6.96 -11.86
C PHE A 143 20.41 6.10 -11.45
N ALA A 144 21.38 6.73 -10.79
CA ALA A 144 22.60 6.05 -10.31
C ALA A 144 22.37 5.20 -9.03
N TYR A 145 21.24 4.49 -8.98
CA TYR A 145 20.83 3.60 -7.90
C TYR A 145 19.86 2.54 -8.44
N ASP A 146 19.71 1.44 -7.71
CA ASP A 146 18.78 0.37 -8.09
C ASP A 146 17.32 0.86 -8.03
N THR A 147 16.72 1.06 -9.20
CA THR A 147 15.34 1.55 -9.36
C THR A 147 14.30 0.46 -9.11
N LYS A 148 14.64 -0.83 -9.27
CA LYS A 148 13.75 -1.94 -8.93
C LYS A 148 13.55 -1.98 -7.42
N PHE A 149 14.65 -2.04 -6.66
CA PHE A 149 14.60 -1.99 -5.20
C PHE A 149 13.95 -0.70 -4.69
N TRP A 150 14.29 0.44 -5.29
CA TRP A 150 13.80 1.74 -4.83
C TRP A 150 12.33 2.02 -5.13
N ALA A 151 11.71 1.32 -6.09
CA ALA A 151 10.35 1.62 -6.57
C ALA A 151 9.27 1.63 -5.49
N LEU A 152 9.42 0.86 -4.41
CA LEU A 152 8.50 0.88 -3.26
C LEU A 152 9.17 1.29 -1.95
N THR A 153 10.49 1.49 -1.92
CA THR A 153 11.19 1.83 -0.67
C THR A 153 10.60 3.08 0.01
N PRO A 154 10.31 4.19 -0.68
CA PRO A 154 9.74 5.38 -0.03
C PRO A 154 8.34 5.17 0.55
N LEU A 155 7.52 4.28 -0.02
CA LEU A 155 6.21 3.92 0.54
C LEU A 155 6.37 3.34 1.96
N TRP A 156 7.41 2.53 2.19
CA TRP A 156 7.72 1.99 3.51
C TRP A 156 8.22 3.03 4.52
N PHE A 157 8.49 4.28 4.11
CA PHE A 157 8.71 5.38 5.05
C PHE A 157 7.41 6.13 5.31
N VAL A 158 6.76 6.59 4.23
CA VAL A 158 5.65 7.56 4.32
C VAL A 158 4.31 6.90 4.62
N GLY A 159 4.16 5.61 4.32
CA GLY A 159 2.91 4.87 4.48
C GLY A 159 2.74 4.23 5.86
N HIS A 160 3.69 4.41 6.79
CA HIS A 160 3.51 3.95 8.17
C HIS A 160 2.42 4.77 8.88
N PRO A 161 1.51 4.14 9.65
CA PRO A 161 1.41 2.71 9.93
C PRO A 161 0.58 1.90 8.91
N PHE A 162 -0.09 2.53 7.95
CA PHE A 162 -1.05 1.90 7.04
C PHE A 162 -0.50 0.73 6.20
N VAL A 163 0.78 0.78 5.82
CA VAL A 163 1.47 -0.32 5.10
C VAL A 163 1.49 -1.64 5.88
N LEU A 164 1.28 -1.61 7.19
CA LEU A 164 1.23 -2.80 8.05
C LEU A 164 -0.13 -3.54 8.02
N SER A 165 -1.10 -3.01 7.26
CA SER A 165 -2.39 -3.66 7.04
C SER A 165 -2.30 -4.86 6.09
N GLY A 166 -1.21 -4.99 5.33
CA GLY A 166 -0.99 -6.07 4.36
C GLY A 166 -0.95 -7.48 4.94
N GLU A 167 -1.24 -8.45 4.08
CA GLU A 167 -0.99 -9.87 4.36
C GLU A 167 0.52 -10.14 4.42
N GLY A 168 0.94 -11.21 5.09
CA GLY A 168 2.35 -11.54 5.29
C GLY A 168 3.07 -10.70 6.36
N VAL A 169 2.39 -9.72 6.99
CA VAL A 169 2.96 -8.89 8.05
C VAL A 169 2.78 -9.55 9.42
N ASN A 170 3.90 -9.80 10.09
CA ASN A 170 3.98 -10.35 11.44
C ASN A 170 4.36 -9.28 12.45
N LEU A 171 3.72 -9.29 13.63
CA LEU A 171 3.89 -8.25 14.66
C LEU A 171 4.24 -8.88 16.01
N GLU A 172 5.37 -8.46 16.59
CA GLU A 172 5.85 -8.89 17.90
C GLU A 172 5.96 -7.68 18.84
N LEU A 173 5.42 -7.80 20.06
CA LEU A 173 5.59 -6.79 21.09
C LEU A 173 6.94 -6.98 21.78
N LEU A 174 7.79 -5.96 21.73
CA LEU A 174 9.06 -5.92 22.44
C LEU A 174 8.93 -5.16 23.77
N LYS A 175 10.01 -5.15 24.55
CA LYS A 175 10.08 -4.34 25.77
C LYS A 175 9.87 -2.85 25.42
N PRO A 176 9.03 -2.12 26.18
CA PRO A 176 8.87 -0.69 25.99
C PRO A 176 10.19 0.05 26.20
N THR A 177 10.29 1.25 25.64
CA THR A 177 11.49 2.08 25.74
C THR A 177 11.14 3.54 25.98
N THR A 178 12.12 4.31 26.44
CA THR A 178 12.06 5.76 26.56
C THR A 178 12.90 6.39 25.45
N PHE A 179 12.37 7.43 24.79
CA PHE A 179 13.13 8.23 23.82
C PHE A 179 12.71 9.69 23.94
N LYS A 180 13.69 10.59 24.12
CA LYS A 180 13.45 12.02 24.38
C LYS A 180 12.37 12.25 25.46
N GLU A 181 12.57 11.62 26.62
CA GLU A 181 11.72 11.73 27.81
C GLU A 181 10.26 11.25 27.63
N LYS A 182 9.94 10.60 26.51
CA LYS A 182 8.63 10.02 26.25
C LYS A 182 8.67 8.49 26.25
N GLU A 183 7.57 7.90 26.65
CA GLU A 183 7.39 6.46 26.73
C GLU A 183 6.79 5.88 25.45
N TYR A 184 7.35 4.77 24.97
CA TYR A 184 6.94 4.11 23.74
C TYR A 184 6.63 2.63 23.95
N ALA A 185 5.54 2.18 23.34
CA ALA A 185 5.39 0.78 23.01
C ALA A 185 6.27 0.47 21.79
N VAL A 186 6.95 -0.69 21.82
CA VAL A 186 7.90 -1.08 20.78
C VAL A 186 7.34 -2.31 20.06
N VAL A 187 7.09 -2.17 18.75
CA VAL A 187 6.55 -3.26 17.92
C VAL A 187 7.56 -3.62 16.85
N LYS A 188 8.01 -4.87 16.84
CA LYS A 188 8.79 -5.42 15.74
C LYS A 188 7.87 -5.93 14.66
N VAL A 189 8.22 -5.62 13.42
CA VAL A 189 7.54 -6.02 12.19
C VAL A 189 8.48 -6.90 11.40
N THR A 190 8.02 -8.09 11.02
CA THR A 190 8.71 -8.99 10.09
C THR A 190 7.74 -9.48 9.03
N PHE A 191 8.26 -10.17 8.02
CA PHE A 191 7.46 -10.60 6.88
C PHE A 191 7.53 -12.11 6.66
N ASP A 192 6.45 -12.69 6.15
CA ASP A 192 6.45 -14.09 5.71
C ASP A 192 7.37 -14.28 4.50
N ALA A 193 7.95 -15.47 4.37
CA ALA A 193 8.74 -15.83 3.20
C ALA A 193 7.95 -15.59 1.90
N GLY A 194 8.57 -14.92 0.93
CA GLY A 194 7.94 -14.53 -0.33
C GLY A 194 7.15 -13.22 -0.29
N THR A 195 7.13 -12.51 0.84
CA THR A 195 6.54 -11.17 0.94
C THR A 195 7.55 -10.11 0.48
N GLY A 196 7.37 -9.64 -0.76
CA GLY A 196 8.26 -8.64 -1.38
C GLY A 196 9.65 -9.20 -1.72
N ASP A 197 10.53 -8.32 -2.19
CA ASP A 197 11.86 -8.69 -2.70
C ASP A 197 12.92 -8.85 -1.59
N ALA A 198 12.59 -8.46 -0.36
CA ALA A 198 13.47 -8.55 0.81
C ALA A 198 12.70 -9.01 2.06
N PRO A 199 12.20 -10.26 2.09
CA PRO A 199 11.34 -10.76 3.18
C PRO A 199 12.07 -10.86 4.53
N ASP A 200 13.40 -10.85 4.53
CA ASP A 200 14.24 -10.85 5.74
C ASP A 200 14.43 -9.44 6.33
N ASP A 201 13.86 -8.40 5.71
CA ASP A 201 13.79 -7.06 6.30
C ASP A 201 12.96 -7.09 7.58
N TYR A 202 13.31 -6.21 8.51
CA TYR A 202 12.46 -5.95 9.67
C TYR A 202 12.41 -4.46 9.97
N TYR A 203 11.32 -4.08 10.63
CA TYR A 203 11.15 -2.76 11.23
C TYR A 203 10.93 -2.91 12.74
N ILE A 204 11.37 -1.93 13.53
CA ILE A 204 11.03 -1.79 14.94
C ILE A 204 10.48 -0.39 15.13
N LEU A 205 9.19 -0.31 15.46
CA LEU A 205 8.45 0.94 15.54
C LEU A 205 8.27 1.38 17.00
N TYR A 206 8.56 2.64 17.27
CA TYR A 206 8.29 3.25 18.57
C TYR A 206 6.98 4.03 18.48
N VAL A 207 5.93 3.44 19.05
CA VAL A 207 4.57 4.01 19.10
C VAL A 207 4.39 4.70 20.44
N ASN A 208 4.17 6.02 20.42
CA ASN A 208 4.06 6.84 21.62
C ASN A 208 2.86 6.37 22.47
N LYS A 209 3.04 6.11 23.76
CA LYS A 209 1.98 5.55 24.61
C LYS A 209 0.82 6.53 24.87
N GLU A 210 1.04 7.83 24.74
CA GLU A 210 0.04 8.88 24.97
C GLU A 210 -0.72 9.22 23.69
N THR A 211 0.02 9.43 22.58
CA THR A 211 -0.57 9.93 21.32
C THR A 211 -0.86 8.81 20.32
N SER A 212 -0.34 7.60 20.54
CA SER A 212 -0.33 6.49 19.57
C SER A 212 0.36 6.81 18.23
N LYS A 213 1.06 7.95 18.11
CA LYS A 213 1.80 8.31 16.90
C LYS A 213 3.17 7.61 16.84
N ILE A 214 3.65 7.33 15.63
CA ILE A 214 4.98 6.74 15.42
C ILE A 214 6.02 7.86 15.48
N ALA A 215 7.04 7.69 16.31
CA ALA A 215 8.15 8.66 16.40
C ALA A 215 9.44 8.13 15.78
N VAL A 216 9.64 6.81 15.80
CA VAL A 216 10.88 6.16 15.34
C VAL A 216 10.55 4.89 14.60
N MET A 217 11.31 4.64 13.53
CA MET A 217 11.43 3.35 12.86
C MET A 217 12.90 2.97 12.83
N ARG A 218 13.25 1.87 13.49
CA ARG A 218 14.53 1.20 13.24
C ARG A 218 14.36 0.14 12.18
N TYR A 219 15.34 -0.04 11.31
CA TYR A 219 15.22 -0.99 10.20
C TYR A 219 16.57 -1.47 9.68
N ILE A 220 16.56 -2.64 9.07
CA ILE A 220 17.67 -3.18 8.27
C ILE A 220 17.27 -3.26 6.80
N VAL A 221 18.24 -3.54 5.93
CA VAL A 221 18.00 -3.91 4.54
C VAL A 221 18.75 -5.20 4.26
N SER A 222 18.05 -6.21 3.78
CA SER A 222 18.50 -7.58 3.53
C SER A 222 18.39 -8.00 2.06
N TYR A 223 18.07 -7.05 1.17
CA TYR A 223 17.85 -7.28 -0.26
C TYR A 223 18.90 -8.22 -0.89
N PRO A 224 18.51 -9.40 -1.42
CA PRO A 224 19.46 -10.44 -1.83
C PRO A 224 20.48 -10.01 -2.89
N GLU A 225 20.13 -9.09 -3.77
CA GLU A 225 21.02 -8.56 -4.80
C GLU A 225 22.18 -7.76 -4.19
N TYR A 226 21.99 -7.20 -2.99
CA TYR A 226 23.05 -6.56 -2.20
C TYR A 226 23.77 -7.54 -1.26
N PHE A 227 23.09 -8.60 -0.82
CA PHE A 227 23.56 -9.59 0.16
C PHE A 227 23.43 -11.02 -0.37
N LYS A 228 24.18 -11.35 -1.42
CA LYS A 228 24.06 -12.62 -2.15
C LYS A 228 24.30 -13.88 -1.31
N ASP A 229 25.10 -13.75 -0.26
CA ASP A 229 25.42 -14.82 0.69
C ASP A 229 24.56 -14.75 1.97
N GLY A 230 23.49 -13.95 1.94
CA GLY A 230 22.65 -13.62 3.08
C GLY A 230 23.21 -12.50 3.97
N GLY A 231 22.46 -12.16 5.02
CA GLY A 231 22.80 -11.06 5.94
C GLY A 231 22.08 -9.76 5.59
N HIS A 232 22.53 -8.65 6.19
CA HIS A 232 21.86 -7.36 6.03
C HIS A 232 22.80 -6.19 6.33
N ALA A 233 22.39 -4.99 5.90
CA ALA A 233 23.04 -3.74 6.27
C ALA A 233 22.95 -3.50 7.79
N PRO A 234 23.91 -2.76 8.40
CA PRO A 234 23.76 -2.32 9.77
C PRO A 234 22.42 -1.62 10.00
N GLU A 235 21.81 -1.86 11.16
CA GLU A 235 20.51 -1.30 11.49
C GLU A 235 20.57 0.22 11.60
N LYS A 236 19.58 0.88 11.01
CA LYS A 236 19.41 2.32 11.04
C LYS A 236 18.31 2.71 12.01
N PHE A 237 18.47 3.86 12.64
CA PHE A 237 17.48 4.49 13.49
C PHE A 237 16.92 5.71 12.75
N THR A 238 15.64 5.71 12.39
CA THR A 238 15.00 6.81 11.67
C THR A 238 13.97 7.50 12.55
N GLU A 239 14.22 8.76 12.89
CA GLU A 239 13.26 9.63 13.58
C GLU A 239 12.32 10.29 12.57
N PHE A 240 11.02 10.30 12.89
CA PHE A 240 9.96 10.99 12.16
C PHE A 240 9.94 12.46 12.60
N ILE A 241 10.12 13.38 11.66
CA ILE A 241 10.35 14.80 11.96
C ILE A 241 9.17 15.65 11.53
N GLY A 242 8.67 16.47 12.46
CA GLY A 242 7.54 17.35 12.21
C GLY A 242 6.24 16.59 11.99
N GLU A 243 5.18 17.33 11.70
CA GLU A 243 3.85 16.78 11.46
C GLU A 243 3.16 17.64 10.39
N GLN A 244 2.49 16.98 9.46
CA GLN A 244 1.60 17.59 8.47
C GLN A 244 0.31 16.78 8.39
N VAL A 245 -0.81 17.45 8.13
CA VAL A 245 -2.12 16.82 7.93
C VAL A 245 -2.57 17.13 6.51
N VAL A 246 -2.84 16.08 5.74
CA VAL A 246 -3.27 16.18 4.34
C VAL A 246 -4.45 15.24 4.14
N ASP A 247 -5.58 15.78 3.72
CA ASP A 247 -6.83 15.02 3.48
C ASP A 247 -7.21 14.10 4.65
N GLY A 248 -7.07 14.61 5.88
CA GLY A 248 -7.40 13.86 7.12
C GLY A 248 -6.33 12.88 7.59
N ILE A 249 -5.25 12.67 6.84
CA ILE A 249 -4.14 11.81 7.23
C ILE A 249 -3.01 12.62 7.86
N THR A 250 -2.58 12.22 9.06
CA THR A 250 -1.42 12.80 9.73
C THR A 250 -0.15 12.05 9.31
N MET A 251 0.88 12.78 8.88
CA MET A 251 2.15 12.23 8.39
C MET A 251 3.33 13.06 8.92
N PRO A 252 4.57 12.54 8.95
CA PRO A 252 5.75 13.35 9.25
C PRO A 252 5.99 14.41 8.17
N GLY A 253 6.76 15.45 8.46
CA GLY A 253 7.31 16.40 7.47
C GLY A 253 8.58 15.90 6.77
N GLY A 254 9.19 14.85 7.30
CA GLY A 254 10.44 14.27 6.81
C GLY A 254 11.05 13.33 7.83
N PHE A 255 12.29 12.93 7.60
CA PHE A 255 12.97 11.96 8.45
C PHE A 255 14.44 12.32 8.65
N LYS A 256 14.96 11.97 9.82
CA LYS A 256 16.40 11.95 10.10
C LYS A 256 16.83 10.53 10.42
N THR A 257 17.78 10.02 9.65
CA THR A 257 18.28 8.66 9.82
C THR A 257 19.69 8.68 10.37
N TYR A 258 19.92 7.81 11.35
CA TYR A 258 21.15 7.62 12.09
C TYR A 258 21.59 6.15 11.98
N TRP A 259 22.85 5.84 12.23
CA TRP A 259 23.21 4.47 12.62
C TRP A 259 22.59 4.14 13.97
N THR A 260 22.20 2.89 14.19
CA THR A 260 21.80 2.44 15.53
C THR A 260 23.04 2.04 16.33
N GLU A 261 23.20 2.62 17.51
CA GLU A 261 24.28 2.27 18.43
C GLU A 261 23.86 1.18 19.43
N LYS A 262 24.78 0.89 20.36
CA LYS A 262 24.48 0.06 21.53
C LYS A 262 23.26 0.64 22.27
N ASP A 263 22.52 -0.24 22.93
CA ASP A 263 21.30 0.11 23.67
C ASP A 263 20.17 0.72 22.83
N ASN A 264 20.19 0.49 21.51
CA ASN A 264 19.13 0.87 20.58
C ASN A 264 18.89 2.39 20.46
N GLN A 265 19.95 3.18 20.64
CA GLN A 265 19.94 4.65 20.57
C GLN A 265 20.43 5.15 19.20
N PRO A 266 20.03 6.37 18.77
CA PRO A 266 20.58 6.96 17.55
C PRO A 266 22.04 7.37 17.75
N GLY A 267 22.90 6.96 16.82
CA GLY A 267 24.30 7.36 16.75
C GLY A 267 24.57 8.47 15.74
N GLU A 268 25.55 8.26 14.87
CA GLU A 268 25.91 9.19 13.80
C GLU A 268 24.72 9.48 12.89
N TYR A 269 24.49 10.78 12.60
CA TYR A 269 23.49 11.22 11.63
C TYR A 269 23.98 10.99 10.20
N ILE A 270 23.26 10.19 9.42
CA ILE A 270 23.75 9.71 8.12
C ILE A 270 22.89 10.10 6.92
N THR A 271 21.61 10.44 7.11
CA THR A 271 20.73 10.78 6.00
C THR A 271 19.62 11.73 6.41
N LYS A 272 19.51 12.83 5.67
CA LYS A 272 18.34 13.73 5.69
C LYS A 272 17.32 13.24 4.66
N ILE A 273 16.04 13.22 5.02
CA ILE A 273 14.98 12.90 4.08
C ILE A 273 13.91 13.99 4.18
N ASP A 274 13.69 14.71 3.10
CA ASP A 274 12.56 15.66 3.00
C ASP A 274 11.36 14.94 2.36
N PHE A 275 10.19 15.08 2.98
CA PHE A 275 8.92 14.53 2.49
C PHE A 275 7.92 15.67 2.33
N THR A 276 7.77 16.14 1.09
CA THR A 276 7.07 17.40 0.79
C THR A 276 6.09 17.21 -0.37
N ASN A 277 5.30 18.25 -0.64
CA ASN A 277 4.37 18.28 -1.79
C ASN A 277 3.36 17.12 -1.74
N VAL A 278 2.88 16.79 -0.55
CA VAL A 278 1.98 15.66 -0.32
C VAL A 278 0.56 16.02 -0.72
N SER A 279 -0.07 15.18 -1.53
CA SER A 279 -1.51 15.26 -1.85
C SER A 279 -2.02 13.90 -2.29
N PHE A 280 -3.32 13.67 -2.18
CA PHE A 280 -3.98 12.49 -2.74
C PHE A 280 -4.65 12.79 -4.08
N ASN A 281 -4.78 11.78 -4.96
CA ASN A 281 -5.37 11.95 -6.30
C ASN A 281 -6.22 10.74 -6.72
N LEU A 282 -7.54 10.92 -6.67
CA LEU A 282 -8.53 9.91 -7.08
C LEU A 282 -8.81 9.86 -8.59
N GLU A 283 -8.31 10.83 -9.36
CA GLU A 283 -8.63 10.97 -10.78
C GLU A 283 -7.54 10.41 -11.72
N LEU A 284 -6.70 9.50 -11.21
CA LEU A 284 -5.65 8.89 -12.03
C LEU A 284 -6.24 7.94 -13.08
N PRO A 285 -5.78 7.97 -14.34
CA PRO A 285 -6.28 7.09 -15.39
C PRO A 285 -5.94 5.62 -15.11
N LYS A 286 -6.78 4.67 -15.56
CA LYS A 286 -6.62 3.21 -15.32
C LYS A 286 -5.21 2.67 -15.62
N GLY A 287 -4.55 3.20 -16.65
CA GLY A 287 -3.21 2.80 -17.08
C GLY A 287 -2.05 3.58 -16.47
N PHE A 288 -2.29 4.46 -15.47
CA PHE A 288 -1.26 5.36 -14.93
C PHE A 288 0.00 4.63 -14.45
N PHE A 289 -0.18 3.47 -13.80
CA PHE A 289 0.91 2.67 -13.23
C PHE A 289 1.51 1.64 -14.20
N ASN A 290 1.02 1.56 -15.44
CA ASN A 290 1.57 0.65 -16.43
C ASN A 290 2.94 1.15 -16.89
N ALA A 291 3.81 0.21 -17.29
CA ALA A 291 5.04 0.57 -17.98
C ALA A 291 4.69 1.34 -19.27
N PRO A 292 5.21 2.56 -19.47
CA PRO A 292 4.92 3.32 -20.67
C PRO A 292 5.63 2.72 -21.89
N GLU A 293 5.13 3.02 -23.08
CA GLU A 293 5.77 2.58 -24.33
C GLU A 293 7.25 3.00 -24.38
N GLY A 294 8.12 2.06 -24.77
CA GLY A 294 9.57 2.26 -24.83
C GLY A 294 10.27 2.24 -23.47
N ALA A 295 9.58 1.88 -22.38
CA ALA A 295 10.25 1.58 -21.11
C ALA A 295 10.99 0.23 -21.19
N GLN A 296 12.14 0.18 -20.55
CA GLN A 296 12.85 -1.05 -20.25
C GLN A 296 12.20 -1.72 -19.05
N ILE A 297 11.88 -3.01 -19.16
CA ILE A 297 11.48 -3.85 -18.03
C ILE A 297 12.75 -4.32 -17.29
N LEU A 298 12.73 -4.21 -15.96
CA LEU A 298 13.82 -4.60 -15.08
C LEU A 298 13.46 -5.95 -14.45
N ASN A 299 14.30 -6.97 -14.70
CA ASN A 299 14.15 -8.31 -14.14
C ASN A 299 14.87 -8.39 -12.79
#